data_AF-A0A976CF18-F1
#
_entry.id   AF-A0A976CF18-F1
#
_cell.length_a   1.000
_cell.length_b   1.000
_cell.length_c   1.000
_cell.angle_alpha   90.00
_cell.angle_beta   90.00
_cell.angle_gamma   90.00
#
_symmetry.space_group_name_H-M   'P 1'
#
loop_
_entity.id
_entity.type
_entity.pdbx_description
1 polymer ?
#
loop_
_entity_poly.entity_id
_entity_poly.type
_entity_poly.pdbx_seq_one_letter_code
_entity_poly.pdbx_strand_id
1 'polypeptide(L)'
;NPKQFVLGGMDNWVGNQTDVGRADDPLRFDPSLDNSNILFTEFVTNMRGYNYNKMSGENVLLGNFELRLPIFKYIFGNRIRSSFFNNLQLVGFYDIGTAWTGVSPFNRQNSVNTRIIGSGQSVFTALVNDFKNPWLQGYGAGLRTIVFGYYVKFDVGMPVEDFIVGPEPKYYLTIGYDF
;
A
#
# COMPACT_ATOMS: atom_id res chain seq x y z
N ASN A 1 3.71 11.91 18.25
CA ASN A 1 3.05 12.34 17.01
C ASN A 1 3.96 11.99 15.85
N PRO A 2 3.51 11.14 14.92
CA PRO A 2 4.26 10.84 13.70
C PRO A 2 4.55 12.15 12.97
N LYS A 3 5.75 12.28 12.43
CA LYS A 3 6.10 13.44 11.61
C LYS A 3 5.74 13.21 10.15
N GLN A 4 5.66 11.96 9.71
CA GLN A 4 5.26 11.60 8.35
C GLN A 4 4.50 10.27 8.31
N PHE A 5 3.55 10.20 7.39
CA PHE A 5 2.79 9.02 7.04
C PHE A 5 3.25 8.48 5.70
N VAL A 6 3.34 7.16 5.61
CA VAL A 6 3.76 6.41 4.43
C VAL A 6 2.58 5.55 3.98
N LEU A 7 2.01 5.90 2.84
CA LEU A 7 0.85 5.24 2.26
C LEU A 7 1.28 4.23 1.20
N GLY A 8 0.72 3.03 1.29
CA GLY A 8 0.95 1.98 0.29
C GLY A 8 1.09 0.61 0.92
N GLY A 9 0.61 -0.41 0.22
CA GLY A 9 0.86 -1.78 0.57
C GLY A 9 -0.05 -2.38 1.65
N MET A 10 0.36 -3.48 2.28
CA MET A 10 -0.40 -4.19 3.31
C MET A 10 0.57 -4.80 4.32
N ASP A 11 0.18 -4.76 5.59
CA ASP A 11 1.00 -5.22 6.70
C ASP A 11 1.34 -6.70 6.62
N ASN A 12 2.56 -7.04 7.03
CA ASN A 12 3.04 -8.42 7.17
C ASN A 12 2.95 -9.26 5.88
N TRP A 13 2.94 -8.63 4.69
CA TRP A 13 3.06 -9.41 3.47
C TRP A 13 4.50 -9.93 3.32
N VAL A 14 4.63 -11.08 2.67
CA VAL A 14 5.90 -11.75 2.39
C VAL A 14 6.56 -11.11 1.16
N GLY A 15 7.88 -10.91 1.23
CA GLY A 15 8.66 -10.39 0.11
C GLY A 15 8.41 -8.91 -0.16
N ASN A 16 8.40 -8.10 0.91
CA ASN A 16 7.94 -6.73 0.78
C ASN A 16 8.81 -5.82 -0.06
N GLN A 17 8.13 -4.94 -0.80
CA GLN A 17 8.75 -3.98 -1.70
C GLN A 17 8.32 -2.58 -1.27
N THR A 18 9.29 -1.68 -1.26
CA THR A 18 9.14 -0.28 -0.88
C THR A 18 9.64 0.57 -2.03
N ASP A 19 8.85 1.55 -2.45
CA ASP A 19 9.29 2.53 -3.43
C ASP A 19 10.29 3.48 -2.76
N VAL A 20 11.49 3.61 -3.33
CA VAL A 20 12.58 4.43 -2.81
C VAL A 20 13.12 5.39 -3.87
N GLY A 21 13.81 6.45 -3.41
CA GLY A 21 14.59 7.33 -4.29
C GLY A 21 13.85 8.58 -4.78
N ARG A 22 12.78 8.97 -4.09
CA ARG A 22 12.20 10.31 -4.23
C ARG A 22 13.01 11.32 -3.41
N ALA A 23 13.01 12.58 -3.84
CA ALA A 23 13.78 13.64 -3.17
C ALA A 23 13.34 13.84 -1.70
N ASP A 24 12.06 13.62 -1.46
CA ASP A 24 11.32 13.80 -0.21
C ASP A 24 10.93 12.47 0.46
N ASP A 25 11.65 11.39 0.12
CA ASP A 25 11.40 10.06 0.66
C ASP A 25 11.66 9.99 2.18
N PRO A 26 10.64 9.75 3.04
CA PRO A 26 10.80 9.65 4.49
C PRO A 26 11.65 8.47 4.95
N LEU A 27 11.81 7.46 4.09
CA LEU A 27 12.53 6.23 4.40
C LEU A 27 13.97 6.28 3.89
N ARG A 28 14.39 7.40 3.29
CA ARG A 28 15.75 7.58 2.82
C ARG A 28 16.72 7.65 4.00
N PHE A 29 17.66 6.71 4.02
CA PHE A 29 18.76 6.69 4.96
C PHE A 29 20.02 7.28 4.30
N ASP A 30 20.56 8.36 4.88
CA ASP A 30 21.80 8.99 4.41
C ASP A 30 22.69 9.35 5.61
N PRO A 31 23.95 8.87 5.68
CA PRO A 31 24.87 9.20 6.77
C PRO A 31 25.16 10.71 6.94
N SER A 32 24.89 11.52 5.92
CA SER A 32 25.11 12.97 5.91
C SER A 32 23.88 13.78 6.35
N LEU A 33 22.73 13.12 6.62
CA LEU A 33 21.48 13.75 7.00
C LEU A 33 21.00 13.29 8.39
N ASP A 34 20.11 14.08 9.00
CA ASP A 34 19.42 13.68 10.23
C ASP A 34 18.36 12.62 9.93
N ASN A 35 18.68 11.36 10.24
CA ASN A 35 17.80 10.20 10.04
C ASN A 35 16.80 9.99 11.20
N SER A 36 16.77 10.86 12.21
CA SER A 36 15.91 10.68 13.39
C SER A 36 14.42 10.64 13.04
N ASN A 37 14.03 11.29 11.94
CA ASN A 37 12.64 11.34 11.48
C ASN A 37 12.10 9.97 11.02
N ILE A 38 12.97 9.04 10.59
CA ILE A 38 12.56 7.68 10.17
C ILE A 38 11.83 6.94 11.30
N LEU A 39 12.26 7.17 12.55
CA LEU A 39 11.65 6.54 13.74
C LEU A 39 10.24 7.07 14.06
N PHE A 40 9.86 8.20 13.46
CA PHE A 40 8.55 8.82 13.62
C PHE A 40 7.67 8.66 12.37
N THR A 41 8.05 7.75 11.47
CA THR A 41 7.28 7.42 10.28
C THR A 41 6.25 6.35 10.60
N GLU A 42 4.99 6.59 10.23
CA GLU A 42 3.90 5.63 10.40
C GLU A 42 3.47 5.06 9.04
N PHE A 43 3.38 3.74 8.95
CA PHE A 43 2.88 3.05 7.77
C PHE A 43 1.37 3.00 7.80
N VAL A 44 0.74 3.52 6.77
CA VAL A 44 -0.72 3.59 6.62
C VAL A 44 -1.15 2.57 5.58
N THR A 45 -1.73 1.49 6.08
CA THR A 45 -2.21 0.33 5.33
C THR A 45 -3.68 0.08 5.69
N ASN A 46 -4.48 -0.59 4.86
CA ASN A 46 -4.12 -1.27 3.60
C ASN A 46 -4.35 -0.38 2.38
N MET A 47 -3.41 -0.37 1.45
CA MET A 47 -3.54 0.28 0.15
C MET A 47 -3.02 -0.67 -0.93
N ARG A 48 -3.84 -1.67 -1.27
CA ARG A 48 -3.48 -2.77 -2.17
C ARG A 48 -3.41 -2.26 -3.62
N GLY A 49 -2.57 -2.91 -4.43
CA GLY A 49 -2.19 -2.47 -5.78
C GLY A 49 -0.84 -1.73 -5.82
N TYR A 50 -0.29 -1.33 -4.66
CA TYR A 50 0.92 -0.52 -4.56
C TYR A 50 1.99 -1.17 -3.67
N ASN A 51 3.23 -0.73 -3.81
CA ASN A 51 4.31 -1.00 -2.85
C ASN A 51 4.14 -0.12 -1.61
N TYR A 52 4.89 -0.43 -0.54
CA TYR A 52 5.07 0.54 0.54
C TYR A 52 5.66 1.85 0.01
N ASN A 53 5.34 2.94 0.68
CA ASN A 53 5.86 4.27 0.35
C ASN A 53 5.53 4.72 -1.07
N LYS A 54 4.39 4.32 -1.61
CA LYS A 54 3.91 4.83 -2.89
C LYS A 54 3.59 6.33 -2.83
N MET A 55 3.05 6.80 -1.70
CA MET A 55 2.88 8.21 -1.38
C MET A 55 3.29 8.46 0.06
N SER A 56 3.77 9.65 0.37
CA SER A 56 4.19 10.05 1.71
C SER A 56 3.88 11.51 1.99
N GLY A 57 3.58 11.83 3.24
CA GLY A 57 3.32 13.22 3.64
C GLY A 57 3.02 13.39 5.12
N GLU A 58 2.86 14.65 5.55
CA GLU A 58 2.50 14.98 6.94
C GLU A 58 1.03 14.67 7.26
N ASN A 59 0.18 14.59 6.25
CA ASN A 59 -1.24 14.29 6.37
C ASN A 59 -1.59 13.09 5.49
N VAL A 60 -2.60 12.32 5.90
CA VAL A 60 -3.05 11.12 5.20
C VAL A 60 -4.55 10.95 5.33
N LEU A 61 -5.17 10.44 4.27
CA LEU A 61 -6.54 9.96 4.27
C LEU A 61 -6.56 8.60 3.57
N LEU A 62 -7.17 7.60 4.22
CA LEU A 62 -7.32 6.25 3.67
C LEU A 62 -8.75 5.76 3.91
N GLY A 63 -9.36 5.19 2.88
CA GLY A 63 -10.64 4.50 2.94
C GLY A 63 -10.54 3.11 2.33
N ASN A 64 -11.05 2.11 3.06
CA ASN A 64 -11.05 0.71 2.64
C ASN A 64 -12.47 0.14 2.65
N PHE A 65 -12.86 -0.45 1.53
CA PHE A 65 -14.14 -1.12 1.38
C PHE A 65 -13.86 -2.59 1.09
N GLU A 66 -14.33 -3.49 1.97
CA GLU A 66 -14.15 -4.93 1.81
C GLU A 66 -15.49 -5.67 1.85
N LEU A 67 -15.70 -6.54 0.87
CA LEU A 67 -16.80 -7.50 0.84
C LEU A 67 -16.25 -8.90 1.10
N ARG A 68 -16.68 -9.55 2.17
CA ARG A 68 -16.20 -10.89 2.58
C ARG A 68 -17.30 -11.94 2.45
N LEU A 69 -17.04 -13.00 1.69
CA LEU A 69 -17.98 -14.08 1.38
C LEU A 69 -17.44 -15.42 1.87
N PRO A 70 -17.97 -15.99 2.97
CA PRO A 70 -17.60 -17.33 3.45
C PRO A 70 -18.27 -18.44 2.63
N ILE A 71 -17.81 -18.64 1.39
CA ILE A 71 -18.42 -19.53 0.38
C ILE A 71 -18.66 -20.95 0.91
N PHE A 72 -17.65 -21.56 1.52
CA PHE A 72 -17.74 -22.96 1.98
C PHE A 72 -18.71 -23.15 3.15
N LYS A 73 -18.77 -22.15 4.05
CA LYS A 73 -19.71 -22.17 5.17
C LYS A 73 -21.16 -22.05 4.69
N TYR A 74 -21.42 -21.30 3.61
CA TYR A 74 -22.75 -21.19 3.03
C TYR A 74 -23.20 -22.47 2.31
N ILE A 75 -22.30 -23.16 1.61
CA ILE A 75 -22.66 -24.35 0.81
C ILE A 75 -22.72 -25.62 1.67
N PHE A 76 -21.72 -25.85 2.53
CA PHE A 76 -21.56 -27.13 3.26
C PHE A 76 -21.90 -27.04 4.75
N GLY A 77 -22.18 -25.83 5.26
CA GLY A 77 -22.35 -25.58 6.69
C GLY A 77 -21.09 -25.97 7.47
N ASN A 78 -21.27 -26.37 8.73
CA ASN A 78 -20.18 -26.82 9.60
C ASN A 78 -19.86 -28.33 9.43
N ARG A 79 -20.22 -28.96 8.31
CA ARG A 79 -20.05 -30.42 8.12
C ARG A 79 -18.60 -30.82 7.83
N ILE A 80 -17.78 -29.87 7.37
CA ILE A 80 -16.36 -30.11 7.08
C ILE A 80 -15.55 -29.96 8.37
N ARG A 81 -14.66 -30.92 8.68
CA ARG A 81 -13.81 -30.86 9.89
C ARG A 81 -12.52 -30.04 9.71
N SER A 82 -12.15 -29.76 8.45
CA SER A 82 -10.93 -29.02 8.14
C SER A 82 -11.07 -27.53 8.46
N SER A 83 -10.17 -27.01 9.29
CA SER A 83 -10.10 -25.58 9.63
C SER A 83 -9.91 -24.71 8.39
N PHE A 84 -9.14 -25.19 7.39
CA PHE A 84 -8.92 -24.47 6.15
C PHE A 84 -10.23 -24.14 5.41
N PHE A 85 -11.03 -25.17 5.10
CA PHE A 85 -12.27 -24.99 4.33
C PHE A 85 -13.35 -24.25 5.13
N ASN A 86 -13.44 -24.49 6.44
CA ASN A 86 -14.41 -23.79 7.29
C ASN A 86 -14.14 -22.28 7.40
N ASN A 87 -12.88 -21.87 7.26
CA ASN A 87 -12.45 -20.47 7.36
C ASN A 87 -12.15 -19.84 6.01
N LEU A 88 -12.33 -20.57 4.90
CA LEU A 88 -12.05 -20.06 3.57
C LEU A 88 -13.10 -19.01 3.16
N GLN A 89 -12.64 -17.79 2.96
CA GLN A 89 -13.43 -16.63 2.55
C GLN A 89 -12.88 -16.07 1.24
N LEU A 90 -13.79 -15.77 0.31
CA LEU A 90 -13.48 -14.91 -0.82
C LEU A 90 -13.67 -13.45 -0.38
N VAL A 91 -12.74 -12.59 -0.76
CA VAL A 91 -12.79 -11.17 -0.43
C VAL A 91 -12.70 -10.36 -1.71
N GLY A 92 -13.62 -9.43 -1.90
CA GLY A 92 -13.48 -8.34 -2.88
C GLY A 92 -13.15 -7.06 -2.13
N PHE A 93 -12.30 -6.21 -2.69
CA PHE A 93 -11.93 -4.96 -2.04
C PHE A 93 -11.78 -3.80 -3.01
N TYR A 94 -11.95 -2.61 -2.45
CA TYR A 94 -11.66 -1.33 -3.07
C TYR A 94 -11.04 -0.40 -2.03
N ASP A 95 -9.85 0.09 -2.32
CA ASP A 95 -9.04 0.95 -1.49
C ASP A 95 -8.87 2.31 -2.19
N ILE A 96 -8.98 3.40 -1.43
CA ILE A 96 -8.73 4.76 -1.93
C ILE A 96 -7.97 5.53 -0.87
N GLY A 97 -6.90 6.22 -1.27
CA GLY A 97 -6.09 6.95 -0.30
C GLY A 97 -5.29 8.07 -0.92
N THR A 98 -4.86 9.00 -0.08
CA THR A 98 -3.97 10.10 -0.45
C THR A 98 -3.09 10.47 0.75
N ALA A 99 -1.84 10.84 0.49
CA ALA A 99 -0.94 11.41 1.48
C ALA A 99 -0.35 12.71 0.93
N TRP A 100 -0.21 13.73 1.78
CA TRP A 100 0.29 15.03 1.35
C TRP A 100 0.99 15.83 2.45
N THR A 101 1.83 16.77 2.03
CA THR A 101 2.53 17.72 2.91
C THR A 101 2.02 19.14 2.67
N GLY A 102 1.82 19.91 3.75
CA GLY A 102 1.28 21.26 3.69
C GLY A 102 -0.26 21.34 3.68
N VAL A 103 -0.79 22.44 3.14
CA VAL A 103 -2.19 22.87 3.39
C VAL A 103 -3.26 22.04 2.70
N SER A 104 -2.95 21.34 1.61
CA SER A 104 -3.94 20.64 0.79
C SER A 104 -3.32 19.53 -0.06
N PRO A 105 -4.04 18.42 -0.34
CA PRO A 105 -3.59 17.36 -1.24
C PRO A 105 -3.38 17.82 -2.69
N PHE A 106 -3.93 18.98 -3.07
CA PHE A 106 -3.74 19.59 -4.40
C PHE A 106 -2.55 20.57 -4.45
N ASN A 107 -1.75 20.68 -3.39
CA ASN A 107 -0.61 21.57 -3.39
C ASN A 107 0.44 21.12 -4.43
N ARG A 108 1.07 22.08 -5.13
CA ARG A 108 1.96 21.80 -6.28
C ARG A 108 3.23 21.04 -5.89
N GLN A 109 3.63 21.08 -4.62
CA GLN A 109 4.73 20.31 -4.04
C GLN A 109 4.17 19.13 -3.25
N ASN A 110 3.82 18.05 -3.95
CA ASN A 110 3.37 16.82 -3.31
C ASN A 110 4.28 15.66 -3.74
N SER A 111 4.49 14.65 -2.90
CA SER A 111 5.49 13.57 -3.13
C SER A 111 5.24 12.74 -4.41
N VAL A 112 4.06 12.90 -5.00
CA VAL A 112 3.65 12.33 -6.28
C VAL A 112 4.35 13.03 -7.46
N ASN A 113 4.68 14.30 -7.28
CA ASN A 113 5.10 15.22 -8.34
C ASN A 113 6.62 15.38 -8.41
N THR A 114 7.43 14.79 -7.53
CA THR A 114 8.88 15.03 -7.51
C THR A 114 9.66 13.74 -7.73
N ARG A 115 9.93 13.42 -9.01
CA ARG A 115 10.91 12.39 -9.36
C ARG A 115 12.20 13.05 -9.84
N ILE A 116 13.31 12.78 -9.17
CA ILE A 116 14.64 13.14 -9.70
C ILE A 116 15.01 12.09 -10.75
N ILE A 117 15.13 12.51 -12.01
CA ILE A 117 15.73 11.68 -13.05
C ILE A 117 17.16 12.19 -13.28
N GLY A 118 18.15 11.38 -12.92
CA GLY A 118 19.57 11.69 -13.12
C GLY A 118 20.46 10.82 -12.22
N SER A 119 20.92 9.68 -12.71
CA SER A 119 21.91 8.84 -12.02
C SER A 119 23.33 9.23 -12.42
N GLY A 120 24.19 9.45 -11.42
CA GLY A 120 25.65 9.20 -11.42
C GLY A 120 26.60 9.96 -12.35
N GLN A 121 26.20 10.37 -13.56
CA GLN A 121 27.11 10.96 -14.58
C GLN A 121 26.49 12.13 -15.38
N SER A 122 25.26 12.53 -15.08
CA SER A 122 24.60 13.64 -15.79
C SER A 122 24.70 14.94 -14.99
N VAL A 123 25.22 16.00 -15.61
CA VAL A 123 25.26 17.38 -15.06
C VAL A 123 23.89 18.08 -15.05
N PHE A 124 22.83 17.36 -15.44
CA PHE A 124 21.46 17.86 -15.47
C PHE A 124 20.59 17.09 -14.47
N THR A 125 20.04 17.80 -13.50
CA THR A 125 18.96 17.33 -12.61
C THR A 125 17.64 17.87 -13.15
N ALA A 126 16.80 17.00 -13.71
CA ALA A 126 15.45 17.39 -14.11
C ALA A 126 14.47 17.06 -12.97
N LEU A 127 13.81 18.09 -12.46
CA LEU A 127 12.68 17.95 -11.53
C LEU A 127 11.41 17.93 -12.38
N VAL A 128 10.86 16.74 -12.60
CA VAL A 128 9.63 16.57 -13.38
C VAL A 128 8.44 16.68 -12.43
N ASN A 129 7.78 17.84 -12.44
CA ASN A 129 6.52 18.10 -11.74
C ASN A 129 5.34 17.57 -12.58
N ASP A 130 4.98 16.30 -12.40
CA ASP A 130 3.79 15.72 -13.03
C ASP A 130 2.55 16.12 -12.23
N PHE A 131 1.59 16.82 -12.85
CA PHE A 131 0.28 17.09 -12.24
C PHE A 131 -0.55 15.81 -12.25
N LYS A 132 -0.30 14.91 -11.30
CA LYS A 132 -1.12 13.71 -11.12
C LYS A 132 -2.23 13.96 -10.11
N ASN A 133 -3.36 13.30 -10.32
CA ASN A 133 -4.42 13.21 -9.34
C ASN A 133 -3.84 12.72 -7.99
N PRO A 134 -4.07 13.44 -6.86
CA PRO A 134 -3.47 13.09 -5.57
C PRO A 134 -4.06 11.81 -4.95
N TRP A 135 -5.10 11.23 -5.56
CA TRP A 135 -5.77 10.04 -5.09
C TRP A 135 -5.16 8.78 -5.73
N LEU A 136 -4.64 7.89 -4.89
CA LEU A 136 -4.41 6.49 -5.24
C LEU A 136 -5.71 5.72 -5.09
N GLN A 137 -5.96 4.79 -5.99
CA GLN A 137 -7.08 3.86 -5.91
C GLN A 137 -6.58 2.46 -6.20
N GLY A 138 -7.13 1.46 -5.54
CA GLY A 138 -6.75 0.07 -5.76
C GLY A 138 -7.98 -0.81 -5.62
N TYR A 139 -8.15 -1.78 -6.50
CA TYR A 139 -9.25 -2.73 -6.38
C TYR A 139 -8.77 -4.13 -6.67
N GLY A 140 -9.49 -5.11 -6.17
CA GLY A 140 -9.06 -6.48 -6.37
C GLY A 140 -9.88 -7.50 -5.64
N ALA A 141 -9.34 -8.71 -5.63
CA ALA A 141 -9.94 -9.85 -4.97
C ALA A 141 -8.86 -10.67 -4.27
N GLY A 142 -9.28 -11.42 -3.27
CA GLY A 142 -8.38 -12.25 -2.48
C GLY A 142 -9.08 -13.39 -1.78
N LEU A 143 -8.28 -14.21 -1.14
CA LEU A 143 -8.68 -15.38 -0.36
C LEU A 143 -8.14 -15.23 1.05
N ARG A 144 -8.96 -15.56 2.04
CA ARG A 144 -8.57 -15.60 3.45
C ARG A 144 -8.91 -16.95 4.04
N THR A 145 -8.02 -17.51 4.82
CA THR A 145 -8.22 -18.82 5.46
C THR A 145 -7.26 -19.00 6.64
N ILE A 146 -7.41 -20.11 7.35
CA ILE A 146 -6.52 -20.53 8.43
C ILE A 146 -5.75 -21.78 7.98
N VAL A 147 -4.43 -21.71 8.03
CA VAL A 147 -3.50 -22.80 7.68
C VAL A 147 -2.64 -23.09 8.90
N PHE A 148 -2.67 -24.32 9.42
CA PHE A 148 -1.93 -24.74 10.62
C PHE A 148 -2.10 -23.83 11.85
N GLY A 149 -3.26 -23.19 12.00
CA GLY A 149 -3.54 -22.27 13.11
C GLY A 149 -3.08 -20.82 12.87
N TYR A 150 -2.38 -20.56 11.76
CA TYR A 150 -2.02 -19.22 11.32
C TYR A 150 -3.06 -18.70 10.36
N TYR A 151 -3.31 -17.41 10.44
CA TYR A 151 -4.14 -16.79 9.47
C TYR A 151 -3.35 -16.40 8.21
N VAL A 152 -3.89 -16.76 7.05
CA VAL A 152 -3.27 -16.53 5.74
C VAL A 152 -4.23 -15.74 4.86
N LYS A 153 -3.72 -14.67 4.24
CA LYS A 153 -4.42 -13.89 3.22
C LYS A 153 -3.61 -13.93 1.92
N PHE A 154 -4.31 -14.11 0.80
CA PHE A 154 -3.75 -13.95 -0.53
C PHE A 154 -4.61 -12.96 -1.29
N ASP A 155 -4.12 -11.74 -1.50
CA ASP A 155 -4.85 -10.66 -2.16
C ASP A 155 -4.15 -10.29 -3.49
N VAL A 156 -4.93 -10.07 -4.54
CA VAL A 156 -4.46 -9.57 -5.85
C VAL A 156 -5.08 -8.21 -6.08
N GLY A 157 -4.26 -7.16 -6.11
CA GLY A 157 -4.70 -5.77 -6.25
C GLY A 157 -4.23 -5.15 -7.57
N MET A 158 -5.16 -4.50 -8.27
CA MET A 158 -4.89 -3.66 -9.44
C MET A 158 -4.79 -2.20 -9.00
N PRO A 159 -3.66 -1.51 -9.26
CA PRO A 159 -3.54 -0.08 -8.99
C PRO A 159 -4.33 0.75 -10.02
N VAL A 160 -4.84 1.89 -9.59
CA VAL A 160 -5.52 2.88 -10.42
C VAL A 160 -4.99 4.26 -10.05
N GLU A 161 -4.20 4.84 -10.95
CA GLU A 161 -3.65 6.19 -10.82
C GLU A 161 -4.27 7.07 -11.89
N ASP A 162 -4.71 8.28 -11.52
CA ASP A 162 -5.29 9.24 -12.48
C ASP A 162 -6.41 8.66 -13.34
N PHE A 163 -7.27 7.84 -12.71
CA PHE A 163 -8.38 7.12 -13.37
C PHE A 163 -7.95 6.09 -14.43
N ILE A 164 -6.65 5.79 -14.53
CA ILE A 164 -6.09 4.78 -15.42
C ILE A 164 -5.68 3.56 -14.59
N VAL A 165 -6.17 2.39 -14.99
CA VAL A 165 -5.78 1.12 -14.37
C VAL A 165 -4.35 0.79 -14.81
N GLY A 166 -3.49 0.52 -13.83
CA GLY A 166 -2.11 0.11 -14.09
C GLY A 166 -2.04 -1.26 -14.78
N PRO A 167 -1.01 -1.51 -15.59
CA PRO A 167 -0.91 -2.72 -16.41
C PRO A 167 -0.59 -3.99 -15.60
N GLU A 168 -0.02 -3.83 -14.40
CA GLU A 168 0.50 -4.94 -13.61
C GLU A 168 -0.25 -5.09 -12.28
N PRO A 169 -0.88 -6.25 -12.00
CA PRO A 169 -1.42 -6.55 -10.69
C PRO A 169 -0.29 -6.76 -9.67
N LYS A 170 -0.54 -6.35 -8.43
CA LYS A 170 0.28 -6.69 -7.27
C LYS A 170 -0.32 -7.88 -6.53
N TYR A 171 0.56 -8.79 -6.11
CA TYR A 171 0.21 -9.98 -5.36
C TYR A 171 0.69 -9.83 -3.93
N TYR A 172 -0.17 -10.20 -2.99
CA TYR A 172 0.13 -10.10 -1.58
C TYR A 172 -0.17 -11.41 -0.88
N LEU A 173 0.87 -12.01 -0.31
CA LEU A 173 0.74 -13.15 0.59
C LEU A 173 1.03 -12.66 2.00
N THR A 174 0.04 -12.65 2.89
CA THR A 174 0.17 -12.19 4.27
C THR A 174 -0.04 -13.33 5.23
N ILE A 175 0.82 -13.39 6.25
CA ILE A 175 0.76 -14.41 7.29
C ILE A 175 0.81 -13.68 8.63
N GLY A 176 -0.12 -14.01 9.53
CA GLY A 176 -0.22 -13.38 10.83
C GLY A 176 -0.90 -14.26 11.88
N TYR A 177 -0.78 -13.84 13.14
CA TYR A 177 -1.45 -14.47 14.28
C TYR A 177 -2.83 -13.86 14.58
N ASP A 178 -3.07 -12.62 14.15
CA ASP A 178 -4.35 -11.89 14.30
C ASP A 178 -4.43 -10.80 13.21
N PHE A 179 -5.64 -10.50 12.72
CA PHE A 179 -5.87 -9.46 11.71
C PHE A 179 -7.33 -9.02 11.50
#